data_AF-B9E7A7-F1
#
_entry.id   AF-B9E7A7-F1
#
_cell.length_a   1.000
_cell.length_b   1.000
_cell.length_c   1.000
_cell.angle_alpha   90.00
_cell.angle_beta   90.00
_cell.angle_gamma   90.00
#
_symmetry.space_group_name_H-M   'P 1'
#
loop_
_entity.id
_entity.type
_entity.pdbx_description
1 polymer ?
#
loop_
_entity_poly.entity_id
_entity_poly.type
_entity_poly.pdbx_seq_one_letter_code
_entity_poly.pdbx_strand_id
1 'polypeptide(L)'
;MVRPLRIFFGGATVNTPHKGFNRVLDEIDRMIKNDGLKSGDKLPSERHLSELLNISRSSIREALRALEILGVIETRRGEGTYLSDMDNNQFFELIGGYLITSRAQTGEIKDFIHMIESSITFEEHKTIEECINTSNTIMFRVWKLLKRYEATYDEKA
;
A
#
# COMPACT_ATOMS: atom_id res chain seq x y z
N MET A 1 14.91 26.42 -2.92
CA MET A 1 13.50 26.64 -2.50
C MET A 1 12.60 26.01 -3.55
N VAL A 2 12.30 24.72 -3.40
CA VAL A 2 11.58 23.92 -4.41
C VAL A 2 10.09 24.11 -4.20
N ARG A 3 9.37 24.62 -5.22
CA ARG A 3 7.92 24.78 -5.18
C ARG A 3 7.24 23.41 -5.31
N PRO A 4 6.17 23.10 -4.57
CA PRO A 4 5.43 21.86 -4.76
C PRO A 4 4.67 21.89 -6.10
N LEU A 5 4.66 20.76 -6.80
CA LEU A 5 3.98 20.56 -8.07
C LEU A 5 2.46 20.53 -7.86
N ARG A 6 1.74 21.51 -8.41
CA ARG A 6 0.27 21.60 -8.34
C ARG A 6 -0.31 20.93 -9.59
N ILE A 7 -0.78 19.70 -9.47
CA ILE A 7 -1.45 19.00 -10.57
C ILE A 7 -2.88 19.53 -10.69
N PHE A 8 -3.19 20.12 -11.85
CA PHE A 8 -4.49 20.70 -12.18
C PHE A 8 -5.32 19.64 -12.93
N PHE A 9 -6.47 19.22 -12.39
CA PHE A 9 -7.44 18.42 -13.14
C PHE A 9 -8.54 19.34 -13.68
N GLY A 10 -8.43 19.68 -14.96
CA GLY A 10 -9.40 20.51 -15.69
C GLY A 10 -10.48 19.69 -16.39
N GLY A 11 -11.74 19.98 -16.04
CA GLY A 11 -12.95 19.99 -16.87
C GLY A 11 -13.11 19.02 -18.05
N ALA A 12 -13.75 17.88 -17.79
CA ALA A 12 -14.71 17.24 -18.69
C ALA A 12 -15.61 16.34 -17.83
N THR A 13 -16.93 16.52 -17.90
CA THR A 13 -17.90 15.68 -17.19
C THR A 13 -17.98 14.31 -17.86
N VAL A 14 -17.01 13.45 -17.54
CA VAL A 14 -17.14 12.01 -17.71
C VAL A 14 -17.94 11.51 -16.51
N ASN A 15 -19.08 10.87 -16.77
CA ASN A 15 -19.87 10.20 -15.75
C ASN A 15 -19.13 8.91 -15.34
N THR A 16 -18.23 8.98 -14.35
CA THR A 16 -17.35 7.85 -13.97
C THR A 16 -17.72 7.23 -12.60
N PRO A 17 -17.77 5.89 -12.50
CA PRO A 17 -17.96 5.16 -11.23
C PRO A 17 -16.85 5.38 -10.18
N HIS A 18 -15.79 6.12 -10.52
CA HIS A 18 -14.64 6.41 -9.66
C HIS A 18 -14.91 7.37 -8.50
N LYS A 19 -15.98 8.18 -8.52
CA LYS A 19 -16.23 9.16 -7.44
C LYS A 19 -16.50 8.51 -6.09
N GLY A 20 -17.22 7.39 -6.06
CA GLY A 20 -17.53 6.69 -4.81
C GLY A 20 -16.30 6.04 -4.20
N PHE A 21 -15.54 5.32 -5.02
CA PHE A 21 -14.28 4.68 -4.62
C PHE A 21 -13.25 5.69 -4.10
N ASN A 22 -13.01 6.77 -4.86
CA ASN A 22 -12.03 7.79 -4.46
C ASN A 22 -12.42 8.45 -3.13
N ARG A 23 -13.72 8.68 -2.88
CA ARG A 23 -14.17 9.24 -1.59
C ARG A 23 -13.98 8.27 -0.43
N VAL A 24 -14.11 6.97 -0.64
CA VAL A 24 -13.81 5.96 0.38
C VAL A 24 -12.32 5.92 0.67
N LEU A 25 -11.49 5.96 -0.38
CA LEU A 25 -10.04 6.08 -0.26
C LEU A 25 -9.62 7.32 0.52
N ASP A 26 -10.10 8.49 0.11
CA ASP A 26 -9.77 9.77 0.74
C ASP A 26 -10.16 9.77 2.23
N GLU A 27 -11.28 9.14 2.57
CA GLU A 27 -11.74 9.03 3.95
C GLU A 27 -10.87 8.09 4.79
N ILE A 28 -10.46 6.94 4.25
CA ILE A 28 -9.53 6.04 4.94
C ILE A 28 -8.17 6.73 5.11
N ASP A 29 -7.68 7.41 4.08
CA ASP A 29 -6.46 8.21 4.13
C ASP A 29 -6.53 9.31 5.20
N ARG A 30 -7.70 9.96 5.33
CA ARG A 30 -7.98 10.93 6.39
C ARG A 30 -7.91 10.27 7.76
N MET A 31 -8.52 9.10 7.95
CA MET A 31 -8.47 8.37 9.23
C MET A 31 -7.05 7.98 9.63
N ILE A 32 -6.23 7.54 8.65
CA ILE A 32 -4.83 7.20 8.89
C ILE A 32 -4.02 8.44 9.29
N LYS A 33 -4.14 9.52 8.52
CA LYS A 33 -3.29 10.71 8.69
C LYS A 33 -3.74 11.62 9.85
N ASN A 34 -5.05 11.78 10.01
CA ASN A 34 -5.62 12.78 10.92
C ASN A 34 -6.17 12.14 12.20
N ASP A 35 -6.78 10.96 12.10
CA ASP A 35 -7.37 10.26 13.25
C ASP A 35 -6.38 9.27 13.89
N GLY A 36 -5.18 9.11 13.29
CA GLY A 36 -4.07 8.33 13.83
C GLY A 36 -4.25 6.82 13.73
N LEU A 37 -5.11 6.34 12.82
CA LEU A 37 -5.36 4.93 12.59
C LEU A 37 -4.07 4.18 12.20
N LYS A 38 -3.80 3.06 12.86
CA LYS A 38 -2.62 2.22 12.65
C LYS A 38 -2.99 0.83 12.15
N SER A 39 -2.01 0.09 11.64
CA SER A 39 -2.18 -1.31 11.26
C SER A 39 -2.77 -2.10 12.44
N GLY A 40 -3.77 -2.92 12.16
CA GLY A 40 -4.52 -3.69 13.16
C GLY A 40 -5.71 -2.93 13.78
N ASP A 41 -5.86 -1.63 13.54
CA ASP A 41 -7.02 -0.88 14.02
C ASP A 41 -8.26 -1.16 13.17
N LYS A 42 -9.42 -1.13 13.81
CA LYS A 42 -10.71 -1.44 13.20
C LYS A 42 -11.25 -0.24 12.43
N LEU A 43 -11.64 -0.46 11.18
CA LEU A 43 -12.35 0.52 10.37
C LEU A 43 -13.82 0.62 10.75
N PRO A 44 -14.47 1.77 10.51
CA PRO A 44 -15.92 1.88 10.67
C PRO A 44 -16.66 0.90 9.77
N SER A 45 -17.81 0.43 10.23
CA SER A 45 -18.64 -0.52 9.47
C SER A 45 -19.09 0.04 8.12
N GLU A 46 -19.39 -0.83 7.14
CA GLU A 46 -19.97 -0.44 5.84
C GLU A 46 -21.17 0.49 5.98
N ARG A 47 -22.03 0.22 6.98
CA ARG A 47 -23.19 1.04 7.29
C ARG A 47 -22.78 2.44 7.71
N HIS A 48 -21.82 2.56 8.62
CA HIS A 48 -21.34 3.84 9.10
C HIS A 48 -20.66 4.64 7.99
N LEU A 49 -19.81 4.01 7.18
CA LEU A 49 -19.16 4.66 6.03
C LEU A 49 -20.19 5.12 4.99
N SER A 50 -21.25 4.34 4.75
CA SER A 50 -22.35 4.69 3.85
C SER A 50 -23.08 5.95 4.33
N GLU A 51 -23.38 6.04 5.63
CA GLU A 51 -24.02 7.20 6.25
C GLU A 51 -23.09 8.43 6.25
N LEU A 52 -21.82 8.25 6.64
CA LEU A 52 -20.80 9.30 6.71
C LEU A 52 -20.52 9.95 5.35
N LEU A 53 -20.34 9.12 4.31
CA LEU A 53 -19.96 9.59 2.99
C LEU A 53 -21.16 9.90 2.08
N ASN A 54 -22.37 9.55 2.53
CA ASN A 54 -23.60 9.58 1.73
C ASN A 54 -23.44 8.82 0.41
N ILE A 55 -22.96 7.58 0.51
CA ILE A 55 -22.71 6.66 -0.62
C ILE A 55 -23.52 5.39 -0.37
N SER A 56 -24.01 4.74 -1.43
CA SER A 56 -24.74 3.47 -1.31
C SER A 56 -23.89 2.39 -0.63
N ARG A 57 -24.50 1.55 0.22
CA ARG A 57 -23.80 0.43 0.88
C ARG A 57 -23.13 -0.52 -0.11
N SER A 58 -23.75 -0.75 -1.27
CA SER A 58 -23.17 -1.54 -2.35
C SER A 58 -21.87 -0.94 -2.87
N SER A 59 -21.81 0.38 -3.06
CA SER A 59 -20.59 1.05 -3.56
C SER A 59 -19.50 1.09 -2.49
N ILE A 60 -19.85 1.27 -1.20
CA ILE A 60 -18.91 1.14 -0.09
C ILE A 60 -18.30 -0.27 -0.09
N ARG A 61 -19.12 -1.31 -0.20
CA ARG A 61 -18.65 -2.70 -0.21
C ARG A 61 -17.70 -2.98 -1.37
N GLU A 62 -18.02 -2.52 -2.59
CA GLU A 62 -17.11 -2.71 -3.73
C GLU A 62 -15.79 -1.96 -3.53
N ALA A 63 -15.82 -0.77 -2.92
CA ALA A 63 -14.60 -0.03 -2.60
C ALA A 63 -13.75 -0.74 -1.55
N LEU A 64 -14.36 -1.22 -0.46
CA LEU A 64 -13.66 -1.99 0.57
C LEU A 64 -13.11 -3.31 0.02
N ARG A 65 -13.83 -4.01 -0.86
CA ARG A 65 -13.31 -5.21 -1.54
C ARG A 65 -12.08 -4.91 -2.39
N ALA A 66 -12.10 -3.80 -3.13
CA ALA A 66 -10.94 -3.39 -3.91
C ALA A 66 -9.74 -3.10 -3.00
N LEU A 67 -9.96 -2.45 -1.86
CA LEU A 67 -8.89 -2.17 -0.87
C LEU A 67 -8.38 -3.43 -0.18
N GLU A 68 -9.25 -4.41 0.04
CA GLU A 68 -8.89 -5.72 0.57
C GLU A 68 -8.01 -6.48 -0.43
N ILE A 69 -8.36 -6.48 -1.72
CA ILE A 69 -7.53 -7.06 -2.78
C ILE A 69 -6.16 -6.38 -2.88
N LEU A 70 -6.13 -5.06 -2.71
CA LEU A 70 -4.89 -4.28 -2.66
C LEU A 70 -4.12 -4.46 -1.34
N GLY A 71 -4.63 -5.23 -0.38
CA GLY A 71 -4.01 -5.49 0.91
C GLY A 71 -3.89 -4.28 1.82
N VAL A 72 -4.68 -3.21 1.57
CA VAL A 72 -4.75 -2.03 2.43
C VAL A 72 -5.56 -2.33 3.69
N ILE A 73 -6.55 -3.22 3.57
CA ILE A 73 -7.43 -3.62 4.66
C ILE A 73 -7.61 -5.14 4.65
N GLU A 74 -8.07 -5.70 5.77
CA GLU A 74 -8.42 -7.11 5.90
C GLU A 74 -9.77 -7.26 6.58
N THR A 75 -10.61 -8.17 6.09
CA THR A 75 -11.87 -8.51 6.73
C THR A 75 -11.72 -9.78 7.56
N ARG A 76 -11.90 -9.64 8.89
CA ARG A 76 -11.98 -10.76 9.82
C ARG A 76 -13.44 -11.14 10.00
N ARG A 77 -13.82 -12.32 9.49
CA ARG A 77 -15.23 -12.78 9.46
C ARG A 77 -15.86 -12.72 10.85
N GLY A 78 -16.99 -12.03 10.96
CA GLY A 78 -17.73 -11.85 12.22
C GLY A 78 -17.16 -10.78 13.16
N GLU A 79 -15.93 -10.33 12.93
CA GLU A 79 -15.28 -9.32 13.77
C GLU A 79 -15.36 -7.93 13.14
N GLY A 80 -15.08 -7.80 11.85
CA GLY A 80 -15.15 -6.55 11.10
C GLY A 80 -13.98 -6.38 10.12
N THR A 81 -13.74 -5.14 9.73
CA THR A 81 -12.68 -4.77 8.77
C THR A 81 -11.61 -3.96 9.49
N TYR A 82 -10.35 -4.25 9.19
CA TYR A 82 -9.19 -3.70 9.89
C TYR A 82 -8.19 -3.14 8.89
N LEU A 83 -7.42 -2.13 9.29
CA LEU A 83 -6.31 -1.65 8.49
C LEU A 83 -5.21 -2.72 8.49
N SER A 84 -4.76 -3.13 7.31
CA SER A 84 -3.74 -4.16 7.18
C SER A 84 -2.35 -3.62 7.48
N ASP A 85 -1.47 -4.53 7.88
CA ASP A 85 -0.04 -4.26 7.83
C ASP A 85 0.44 -4.33 6.38
N MET A 86 0.78 -3.17 5.80
CA MET A 86 1.24 -3.05 4.42
C MET A 86 2.55 -3.81 4.15
N ASP A 87 3.34 -4.09 5.20
CA ASP A 87 4.54 -4.93 5.08
C ASP A 87 4.17 -6.40 4.77
N ASN A 88 2.91 -6.79 5.03
CA ASN A 88 2.33 -8.13 4.85
C ASN A 88 1.32 -8.27 3.70
N ASN A 89 1.51 -7.52 2.62
CA ASN A 89 0.53 -7.42 1.54
C ASN A 89 0.69 -8.53 0.45
N GLN A 90 -0.30 -9.41 0.37
CA GLN A 90 -0.43 -10.51 -0.61
C GLN A 90 -0.44 -10.05 -2.08
N PHE A 91 -0.87 -8.81 -2.36
CA PHE A 91 -0.92 -8.27 -3.72
C PHE A 91 0.45 -8.25 -4.39
N PHE A 92 1.51 -7.98 -3.61
CA PHE A 92 2.87 -7.95 -4.13
C PHE A 92 3.32 -9.33 -4.63
N GLU A 93 3.03 -10.39 -3.87
CA GLU A 93 3.34 -11.77 -4.28
C GLU A 93 2.65 -12.14 -5.60
N LEU A 94 1.41 -11.69 -5.80
CA LEU A 94 0.64 -11.94 -7.02
C LEU A 94 1.22 -11.24 -8.25
N ILE A 95 1.62 -9.96 -8.11
CA ILE A 95 2.17 -9.20 -9.24
C ILE A 95 3.58 -9.67 -9.60
N GLY A 96 4.33 -10.24 -8.65
CA GLY A 96 5.71 -10.68 -8.88
C GLY A 96 5.85 -11.61 -10.06
N GLY A 97 4.86 -12.49 -10.25
CA GLY A 97 4.89 -13.50 -11.30
C GLY A 97 4.72 -12.93 -12.69
N TYR A 98 4.15 -11.72 -12.77
CA TYR A 98 3.97 -11.00 -14.02
C TYR A 98 5.13 -10.03 -14.28
N LEU A 99 5.83 -9.54 -13.25
CA LEU A 99 6.96 -8.63 -13.40
C LEU A 99 8.28 -9.36 -13.67
N ILE A 100 8.51 -10.50 -13.02
CA ILE A 100 9.75 -11.26 -13.11
C ILE A 100 9.48 -12.52 -13.92
N THR A 101 9.90 -12.51 -15.17
CA THR A 101 9.65 -13.61 -16.12
C THR A 101 10.92 -14.37 -16.48
N SER A 102 12.08 -13.93 -15.99
CA SER A 102 13.37 -14.51 -16.31
C SER A 102 14.38 -14.38 -15.17
N ARG A 103 15.41 -15.25 -15.21
CA ARG A 103 16.54 -15.22 -14.27
C ARG A 103 17.36 -13.94 -14.37
N ALA A 104 17.46 -13.33 -15.56
CA ALA A 104 18.17 -12.06 -15.74
C ALA A 104 17.50 -10.92 -14.96
N GLN A 105 16.17 -10.80 -15.06
CA GLN A 105 15.39 -9.83 -14.31
C GLN A 105 15.46 -10.03 -12.79
N THR A 106 15.63 -11.29 -12.35
CA THR A 106 15.86 -11.59 -10.92
C THR A 106 17.20 -11.00 -10.47
N GLY A 107 18.26 -11.13 -11.29
CA GLY A 107 19.56 -10.51 -11.02
C GLY A 107 19.48 -8.98 -10.92
N GLU A 108 18.75 -8.34 -11.85
CA GLU A 108 18.54 -6.88 -11.83
C GLU A 108 17.87 -6.39 -10.54
N ILE A 109 16.91 -7.16 -10.01
CA ILE A 109 16.26 -6.83 -8.73
C ILE A 109 17.23 -6.96 -7.56
N LYS A 110 18.07 -8.01 -7.54
CA LYS A 110 19.10 -8.17 -6.51
C LYS A 110 20.10 -7.01 -6.53
N ASP A 111 20.54 -6.60 -7.71
CA ASP A 111 21.42 -5.45 -7.87
C ASP A 111 20.76 -4.15 -7.37
N PHE A 112 19.47 -3.96 -7.67
CA PHE A 112 18.71 -2.81 -7.19
C PHE A 112 18.53 -2.81 -5.67
N ILE A 113 18.28 -3.98 -5.07
CA ILE A 113 18.22 -4.17 -3.62
C ILE A 113 19.55 -3.78 -2.99
N HIS A 114 20.69 -4.30 -3.47
CA HIS A 114 22.01 -3.96 -2.94
C HIS A 114 22.33 -2.46 -3.05
N MET A 115 21.92 -1.82 -4.16
CA MET A 115 22.07 -0.37 -4.34
C MET A 115 21.28 0.40 -3.28
N ILE A 116 20.01 0.02 -3.05
CA ILE A 116 19.17 0.64 -2.04
C ILE A 116 19.72 0.39 -0.63
N GLU A 117 20.18 -0.82 -0.31
CA GLU A 117 20.75 -1.16 1.00
C GLU A 117 21.98 -0.29 1.32
N SER A 118 22.83 -0.09 0.31
CA SER A 118 24.00 0.79 0.41
C SER A 118 23.58 2.24 0.68
N SER A 119 22.55 2.75 0.00
CA SER A 119 22.02 4.09 0.21
C SER A 119 21.37 4.26 1.60
N ILE A 120 20.58 3.29 2.08
CA ILE A 120 19.98 3.32 3.43
C ILE A 120 21.06 3.36 4.49
N THR A 121 22.04 2.46 4.39
CA THR A 121 23.14 2.35 5.36
C THR A 121 23.95 3.65 5.42
N PHE A 122 24.18 4.26 4.26
CA PHE A 122 24.90 5.53 4.16
C PHE A 122 24.10 6.71 4.77
N GLU A 123 22.80 6.83 4.46
CA GLU A 123 21.98 7.96 4.91
C GLU A 123 21.60 7.88 6.39
N GLU A 124 21.27 6.70 6.89
CA GLU A 124 20.80 6.53 8.28
C GLU A 124 21.93 6.24 9.28
N HIS A 125 23.14 5.96 8.79
CA HIS A 125 24.29 5.52 9.60
C HIS A 125 23.96 4.31 10.49
N LYS A 126 23.14 3.40 9.96
CA LYS A 126 22.64 2.19 10.63
C LYS A 126 22.73 1.01 9.68
N THR A 127 22.84 -0.20 10.22
CA THR A 127 22.66 -1.40 9.38
C THR A 127 21.20 -1.56 9.00
N ILE A 128 20.94 -2.39 7.98
CA ILE A 128 19.59 -2.71 7.55
C ILE A 128 18.77 -3.35 8.69
N GLU A 129 19.38 -4.22 9.50
CA GLU A 129 18.74 -4.86 10.65
C GLU A 129 18.28 -3.84 11.69
N GLU A 130 19.09 -2.80 11.94
CA GLU A 130 18.75 -1.71 12.86
C GLU A 130 17.59 -0.84 12.30
N CYS A 131 17.44 -0.76 10.98
CA CYS A 131 16.38 -0.02 10.31
C CYS A 131 15.01 -0.72 10.31
N ILE A 132 14.95 -2.06 10.43
CA ILE A 132 13.71 -2.87 10.32
C ILE A 132 12.51 -2.29 11.07
N ASN A 133 12.73 -1.91 12.32
CA ASN A 133 11.67 -1.42 13.20
C ASN A 133 11.78 0.08 13.52
N THR A 134 12.76 0.78 12.93
CA THR A 134 13.06 2.17 13.29
C THR A 134 12.96 3.13 12.11
N SER A 135 13.12 2.66 10.87
CA SER A 135 13.06 3.48 9.68
C SER A 135 11.65 3.48 9.07
N ASN A 136 11.19 4.68 8.72
CA ASN A 136 9.98 4.89 7.93
C ASN A 136 10.27 5.68 6.64
N THR A 137 11.54 5.68 6.18
CA THR A 137 11.90 6.35 4.93
C THR A 137 11.26 5.64 3.74
N ILE A 138 10.96 6.37 2.68
CA ILE A 138 10.42 5.76 1.45
C ILE A 138 11.39 4.71 0.89
N MET A 139 12.70 4.97 1.01
CA MET A 139 13.74 4.06 0.56
C MET A 139 13.70 2.73 1.33
N PHE A 140 13.58 2.78 2.67
CA PHE A 140 13.43 1.58 3.50
C PHE A 140 12.13 0.82 3.20
N ARG A 141 11.02 1.54 2.98
CA ARG A 141 9.74 0.92 2.60
C ARG A 141 9.82 0.23 1.24
N VAL A 142 10.43 0.85 0.24
CA VAL A 142 10.66 0.23 -1.08
C VAL A 142 11.59 -0.97 -0.97
N TRP A 143 12.65 -0.89 -0.17
CA TRP A 143 13.53 -2.03 0.11
C TRP A 143 12.76 -3.21 0.71
N LYS A 144 11.95 -3.00 1.76
CA LYS A 144 11.11 -4.06 2.37
C LYS A 144 10.23 -4.75 1.33
N LEU A 145 9.61 -3.97 0.44
CA LEU A 145 8.80 -4.50 -0.65
C LEU A 145 9.63 -5.41 -1.57
N LEU A 146 10.78 -4.91 -2.06
CA LEU A 146 11.62 -5.65 -2.99
C LEU A 146 12.24 -6.92 -2.38
N LYS A 147 12.63 -6.90 -1.11
CA LYS A 147 13.12 -8.10 -0.41
C LYS A 147 12.07 -9.20 -0.33
N ARG A 148 10.80 -8.83 -0.13
CA ARG A 148 9.70 -9.80 -0.13
C ARG A 148 9.50 -10.42 -1.51
N TYR A 149 9.61 -9.61 -2.57
CA TYR A 149 9.62 -10.11 -3.94
C TYR A 149 10.78 -11.08 -4.16
N GLU A 150 12.02 -10.73 -3.78
CA GLU A 150 13.18 -11.61 -3.93
C GLU A 150 12.97 -12.98 -3.28
N ALA A 151 12.49 -13.02 -2.04
CA ALA A 151 12.23 -14.26 -1.30
C ALA A 151 11.20 -15.18 -2.00
N THR A 152 10.20 -14.59 -2.66
CA THR A 152 9.14 -15.35 -3.36
C THR A 152 9.68 -16.09 -4.60
N TYR A 153 10.80 -15.63 -5.17
CA TYR A 153 11.35 -16.17 -6.42
C TYR A 153 12.63 -16.99 -6.24
N ASP A 154 13.39 -16.78 -5.17
CA ASP A 154 14.51 -17.66 -4.83
C ASP A 154 14.04 -19.10 -4.50
N GLU A 155 12.80 -19.29 -4.06
CA GLU A 155 12.22 -20.63 -3.81
C GLU A 155 11.79 -21.39 -5.08
N LYS A 156 11.72 -20.72 -6.24
CA LYS A 156 11.24 -21.31 -7.51
C LYS A 156 12.33 -21.46 -8.58
N ALA A 157 13.58 -21.11 -8.25
CA ALA A 157 14.74 -21.14 -9.14
C ALA A 157 15.59 -22.42 -8.99
#